data_AF-A0A164DPA2-F1
#
_entry.id   AF-A0A164DPA2-F1
#
_cell.length_a   1.000
_cell.length_b   1.000
_cell.length_c   1.000
_cell.angle_alpha   90.00
_cell.angle_beta   90.00
_cell.angle_gamma   90.00
#
_symmetry.space_group_name_H-M   'P 1'
#
loop_
_entity.id
_entity.type
_entity.pdbx_description
1 polymer ?
#
loop_
_entity_poly.entity_id
_entity_poly.type
_entity_poly.pdbx_seq_one_letter_code
_entity_poly.pdbx_strand_id
1 'polypeptide(L)'
;SYSHNPIEVDAATCRRMRDTRQCRGKAMDITGPNSFALEGHPFVETSWLRTVTEKMTNCRLEEVTLQSECPNCTISFPLGDIPGAINGSFKHNLVTLVWDDSWKEAKPCDLRVIEKGMGIKYSTENDTTFRIRDPMKQLDFIYSMVNSSVCGGGNLTAYHSVLGMDRVVIAVREAAKGTDLVEMRPKNADAVAKMALSEMTR
;
A
#
# COMPACT_ATOMS: atom_id res chain seq x y z
N SER A 1 0.55 4.91 43.04
CA SER A 1 0.25 4.06 41.90
C SER A 1 -0.38 4.94 40.83
N TYR A 2 0.32 5.20 39.73
CA TYR A 2 -0.24 5.93 38.59
C TYR A 2 -1.02 4.92 37.74
N SER A 3 -2.35 5.04 37.73
CA SER A 3 -3.22 4.20 36.90
C SER A 3 -3.52 4.96 35.62
N HIS A 4 -3.10 4.40 34.49
CA HIS A 4 -3.51 4.86 33.17
C HIS A 4 -4.77 4.11 32.78
N ASN A 5 -5.86 4.84 32.58
CA ASN A 5 -7.12 4.29 32.09
C ASN A 5 -7.37 4.89 30.70
N PRO A 6 -7.13 4.14 29.62
CA PRO A 6 -7.43 4.60 28.28
C PRO A 6 -8.91 4.93 28.17
N ILE A 7 -9.21 6.09 27.58
CA ILE A 7 -10.56 6.54 27.34
C ILE A 7 -10.85 6.36 25.86
N GLU A 8 -11.93 5.64 25.59
CA GLU A 8 -12.42 5.45 24.25
C GLU A 8 -13.02 6.76 23.69
N VAL A 9 -12.65 7.11 22.46
CA VAL A 9 -13.14 8.31 21.80
C VAL A 9 -14.11 7.91 20.70
N ASP A 10 -15.36 8.36 20.76
CA ASP A 10 -16.33 8.09 19.68
C ASP A 10 -16.02 8.90 18.40
N ALA A 11 -16.65 8.53 17.28
CA ALA A 11 -16.40 9.17 15.99
C ALA A 11 -16.80 10.66 15.97
N ALA A 12 -17.84 11.07 16.70
CA ALA A 12 -18.28 12.47 16.74
C ALA A 12 -17.28 13.35 17.50
N THR A 13 -16.73 12.82 18.59
CA THR A 13 -15.70 13.45 19.39
C THR A 13 -14.38 13.50 18.65
N CYS A 14 -14.01 12.42 17.94
CA CYS A 14 -12.84 12.41 17.07
C CYS A 14 -12.95 13.45 15.95
N ARG A 15 -14.10 13.58 15.28
CA ARG A 15 -14.34 14.64 14.27
C ARG A 15 -14.21 16.04 14.87
N ARG A 16 -14.80 16.29 16.04
CA ARG A 16 -14.63 17.57 16.75
C ARG A 16 -13.16 17.86 17.07
N MET A 17 -12.40 16.86 17.53
CA MET A 17 -10.96 17.01 17.80
C MET A 17 -10.18 17.34 16.52
N ARG A 18 -10.49 16.67 15.40
CA ARG A 18 -9.92 16.96 14.07
C ARG A 18 -10.20 18.40 13.63
N ASP A 19 -11.46 18.82 13.70
CA ASP A 19 -11.89 20.10 13.13
C ASP A 19 -11.44 21.30 13.98
N THR A 20 -11.48 21.16 15.30
CA THR A 20 -11.18 22.27 16.24
C THR A 20 -9.76 22.26 16.76
N ARG A 21 -9.04 21.15 16.63
CA ARG A 21 -7.77 20.88 17.34
C ARG A 21 -7.87 21.10 18.85
N GLN A 22 -9.04 20.82 19.41
CA GLN A 22 -9.27 20.90 20.85
C GLN A 22 -9.62 19.54 21.43
N CYS A 23 -9.16 19.30 22.65
CA CYS A 23 -9.63 18.20 23.47
C CYS A 23 -10.21 18.73 24.79
N ARG A 24 -11.46 18.37 25.08
CA ARG A 24 -12.20 18.82 26.29
C ARG A 24 -12.18 20.34 26.49
N GLY A 25 -12.24 21.11 25.40
CA GLY A 25 -12.24 22.57 25.42
C GLY A 25 -10.86 23.22 25.59
N LYS A 26 -9.77 22.43 25.64
CA LYS A 26 -8.39 22.93 25.63
C LYS A 26 -7.78 22.72 24.25
N ALA A 27 -7.01 23.70 23.76
CA ALA A 27 -6.23 23.55 22.55
C ALA A 27 -5.18 22.44 22.72
N MET A 28 -4.95 21.67 21.65
CA MET A 28 -3.88 20.69 21.59
C MET A 28 -2.62 21.34 21.04
N ASP A 29 -1.47 20.95 21.57
CA ASP A 29 -0.16 21.37 21.10
C ASP A 29 0.27 20.53 19.90
N ILE A 30 1.05 21.13 18.99
CA ILE A 30 1.64 20.43 17.86
C ILE A 30 2.86 19.66 18.36
N THR A 31 2.77 18.32 18.37
CA THR A 31 3.86 17.44 18.81
C THR A 31 4.66 16.85 17.65
N GLY A 32 4.15 16.97 16.42
CA GLY A 32 4.82 16.52 15.19
C GLY A 32 4.13 17.05 13.94
N PRO A 33 4.62 16.71 12.73
CA PRO A 33 4.12 17.23 11.46
C PRO A 33 2.61 17.03 11.27
N ASN A 34 2.10 15.89 11.75
CA ASN A 34 0.71 15.46 11.63
C ASN A 34 0.14 14.99 12.98
N SER A 35 0.73 15.45 14.09
CA SER A 35 0.43 14.94 15.42
C SER A 35 0.15 16.08 16.39
N PHE A 36 -0.95 15.95 17.11
CA PHE A 36 -1.45 16.93 18.06
C PHE A 36 -1.73 16.22 19.38
N ALA A 37 -1.32 16.81 20.48
CA ALA A 37 -1.59 16.24 21.78
C ALA A 37 -1.93 17.31 22.82
N LEU A 38 -2.81 16.92 23.75
CA LEU A 38 -2.94 17.60 25.02
C LEU A 38 -2.31 16.67 26.04
N GLU A 39 -1.10 16.98 26.48
CA GLU A 39 -0.41 16.20 27.50
C GLU A 39 -0.30 16.99 28.79
N GLY A 40 -0.54 16.32 29.91
CA GLY A 40 -0.21 16.83 31.21
C GLY A 40 0.07 15.71 32.19
N HIS A 41 0.64 16.12 33.30
CA HIS A 41 0.98 15.24 34.40
C HIS A 41 0.16 15.69 35.60
N PRO A 42 -0.49 14.77 36.33
CA PRO A 42 -1.19 15.12 37.56
C PRO A 42 -0.16 15.67 38.56
N PHE A 43 -0.38 16.88 39.07
CA PHE A 43 0.50 17.49 40.06
C PHE A 43 -0.19 17.45 41.42
N VAL A 44 0.26 16.57 42.32
CA VAL A 44 -0.35 16.44 43.64
C VAL A 44 0.45 17.25 44.65
N GLU A 45 -0.12 18.36 45.13
CA GLU A 45 0.39 19.04 46.32
C GLU A 45 0.01 18.23 47.57
N THR A 46 1.01 17.80 48.35
CA THR A 46 0.78 16.96 49.52
C THR A 46 0.54 17.80 50.76
N SER A 47 -0.46 17.42 51.56
CA SER A 47 -0.74 18.03 52.86
C SER A 47 -0.87 16.94 53.92
N TRP A 48 -0.43 17.24 55.15
CA TRP A 48 -0.42 16.28 56.26
C TRP A 48 -1.83 15.73 56.51
N LEU A 49 -1.92 14.41 56.68
CA LEU A 49 -3.15 13.65 56.98
C LEU A 49 -4.29 13.80 55.95
N ARG A 50 -3.98 14.14 54.68
CA ARG A 50 -4.96 14.19 53.59
C ARG A 50 -4.59 13.27 52.44
N THR A 51 -5.56 12.50 51.95
CA THR A 51 -5.45 11.76 50.69
C THR A 51 -5.99 12.64 49.57
N VAL A 52 -5.11 13.14 48.71
CA VAL A 52 -5.49 13.90 47.50
C VAL A 52 -5.38 12.97 46.30
N THR A 53 -6.43 12.93 45.48
CA THR A 53 -6.42 12.19 44.21
C THR A 53 -6.58 13.17 43.06
N GLU A 54 -5.55 13.29 42.23
CA GLU A 54 -5.60 14.11 41.03
C GLU A 54 -5.69 13.24 39.78
N LYS A 55 -6.49 13.71 38.80
CA LYS A 55 -6.67 13.02 37.54
C LYS A 55 -6.38 14.00 36.41
N MET A 56 -5.49 13.61 35.51
CA MET A 56 -5.23 14.32 34.27
C MET A 56 -5.71 13.47 33.10
N THR A 57 -6.29 14.10 32.08
CA THR A 57 -6.69 13.43 30.84
C THR A 57 -5.81 13.93 29.73
N ASN A 58 -5.07 13.00 29.12
CA ASN A 58 -4.26 13.29 27.95
C ASN A 58 -5.04 12.90 26.69
N CYS A 59 -4.84 13.65 25.62
CA CYS A 59 -5.45 13.41 24.33
C CYS A 59 -4.39 13.38 23.25
N ARG A 60 -4.55 12.51 22.26
CA ARG A 60 -3.67 12.43 21.11
C ARG A 60 -4.53 12.32 19.85
N LEU A 61 -4.16 13.09 18.84
CA LEU A 61 -4.73 13.08 17.51
C LEU A 61 -3.58 12.97 16.51
N GLU A 62 -3.71 12.07 15.55
CA GLU A 62 -2.71 11.85 14.51
C GLU A 62 -3.40 11.71 13.16
N GLU A 63 -2.89 12.43 12.17
CA GLU A 63 -3.37 12.30 10.80
C GLU A 63 -2.59 11.23 10.07
N VAL A 64 -3.32 10.28 9.49
CA VAL A 64 -2.77 9.13 8.79
C VAL A 64 -3.39 9.02 7.41
N THR A 65 -2.59 8.57 6.45
CA THR A 65 -3.07 8.29 5.09
C THR A 65 -3.47 6.82 5.01
N LEU A 66 -4.71 6.56 4.63
CA LEU A 66 -5.21 5.22 4.33
C LEU A 66 -5.07 4.94 2.83
N GLN A 67 -4.57 3.76 2.48
CA GLN A 67 -4.41 3.33 1.09
C GLN A 67 -5.24 2.08 0.85
N SER A 68 -6.08 2.10 -0.19
CA SER A 68 -6.88 0.96 -0.60
C SER A 68 -6.66 0.68 -2.07
N GLU A 69 -6.58 -0.60 -2.43
CA GLU A 69 -6.35 -1.05 -3.80
C GLU A 69 -7.62 -0.99 -4.67
N CYS A 70 -8.78 -0.99 -4.02
CA CYS A 70 -10.07 -0.87 -4.68
C CYS A 70 -11.14 -0.27 -3.75
N PRO A 71 -12.23 0.30 -4.28
CA PRO A 71 -13.24 0.99 -3.47
C PRO A 71 -13.82 0.16 -2.31
N ASN A 72 -13.91 -1.16 -2.45
CA ASN A 72 -14.50 -2.07 -1.46
C ASN A 72 -13.47 -3.06 -0.87
N CYS A 73 -12.17 -2.85 -1.13
CA CYS A 73 -11.12 -3.72 -0.63
C CYS A 73 -10.85 -3.41 0.84
N THR A 74 -10.48 -4.46 1.59
CA THR A 74 -9.98 -4.29 2.94
C THR A 74 -8.73 -3.41 2.93
N ILE A 75 -8.71 -2.40 3.79
CA ILE A 75 -7.56 -1.52 3.98
C ILE A 75 -6.74 -2.11 5.12
N SER A 76 -5.51 -2.51 4.83
CA SER A 76 -4.58 -2.92 5.87
C SER A 76 -4.02 -1.70 6.58
N PHE A 77 -4.32 -1.59 7.87
CA PHE A 77 -3.81 -0.53 8.74
C PHE A 77 -2.95 -1.18 9.84
N PRO A 78 -1.84 -0.57 10.31
CA PRO A 78 -0.91 -1.23 11.23
C PRO A 78 -1.53 -1.75 12.53
N LEU A 79 -2.67 -1.19 12.93
CA LEU A 79 -3.39 -1.59 14.13
C LEU A 79 -4.51 -2.59 13.87
N GLY A 80 -4.85 -2.89 12.61
CA GLY A 80 -5.88 -3.85 12.24
C GLY A 80 -6.47 -3.59 10.86
N ASP A 81 -7.15 -4.59 10.31
CA ASP A 81 -7.78 -4.50 9.00
C ASP A 81 -9.12 -3.76 9.04
N ILE A 82 -9.31 -2.86 8.08
CA ILE A 82 -10.51 -2.03 7.96
C ILE A 82 -11.35 -2.53 6.78
N PRO A 83 -12.61 -2.92 6.98
CA PRO A 83 -13.47 -3.35 5.88
C PRO A 83 -13.72 -2.22 4.86
N GLY A 84 -13.56 -2.49 3.57
CA GLY A 84 -13.59 -1.46 2.52
C GLY A 84 -14.92 -0.73 2.29
N ALA A 85 -16.03 -1.24 2.82
CA ALA A 85 -17.37 -0.69 2.60
C ALA A 85 -17.88 0.24 3.73
N ILE A 86 -17.02 0.64 4.67
CA ILE A 86 -17.44 1.45 5.81
C ILE A 86 -17.31 2.94 5.50
N ASN A 87 -18.35 3.69 5.90
CA ASN A 87 -18.43 5.12 5.61
C ASN A 87 -17.92 5.95 6.78
N GLY A 88 -16.73 6.53 6.59
CA GLY A 88 -16.27 7.73 7.31
C GLY A 88 -15.92 7.57 8.78
N SER A 89 -15.94 6.36 9.34
CA SER A 89 -15.29 6.06 10.62
C SER A 89 -15.08 4.57 10.82
N PHE A 90 -13.98 4.22 11.49
CA PHE A 90 -13.69 2.88 11.97
C PHE A 90 -13.17 2.95 13.37
N LYS A 91 -13.48 1.94 14.16
CA LYS A 91 -13.02 1.84 15.53
C LYS A 91 -12.41 0.48 15.73
N HIS A 92 -11.15 0.49 16.16
CA HIS A 92 -10.40 -0.71 16.48
C HIS A 92 -9.74 -0.54 17.84
N ASN A 93 -10.12 -1.41 18.80
CA ASN A 93 -9.73 -1.28 20.19
C ASN A 93 -10.06 0.13 20.73
N LEU A 94 -9.04 0.86 21.18
CA LEU A 94 -9.14 2.19 21.78
C LEU A 94 -8.86 3.33 20.78
N VAL A 95 -8.67 2.99 19.49
CA VAL A 95 -8.38 3.95 18.42
C VAL A 95 -9.59 4.10 17.52
N THR A 96 -9.94 5.36 17.27
CA THR A 96 -11.02 5.74 16.36
C THR A 96 -10.43 6.51 15.20
N LEU A 97 -10.63 5.98 14.01
CA LEU A 97 -10.31 6.60 12.74
C LEU A 97 -11.58 7.27 12.20
N VAL A 98 -11.42 8.47 11.68
CA VAL A 98 -12.47 9.21 10.97
C VAL A 98 -11.90 9.75 9.67
N TRP A 99 -12.69 9.66 8.61
CA TRP A 99 -12.36 10.23 7.32
C TRP A 99 -13.65 10.64 6.62
N ASP A 100 -13.49 11.35 5.52
CA ASP A 100 -14.56 11.68 4.60
C ASP A 100 -14.04 11.53 3.18
N ASP A 101 -14.96 11.43 2.21
CA ASP A 101 -14.60 11.23 0.81
C ASP A 101 -14.08 12.53 0.16
N SER A 102 -14.08 13.66 0.86
CA SER A 102 -13.62 14.95 0.32
C SER A 102 -12.12 14.95 -0.01
N TRP A 103 -11.35 14.13 0.71
CA TRP A 103 -9.90 13.97 0.54
C TRP A 103 -9.54 12.64 -0.14
N LYS A 104 -10.54 11.94 -0.69
CA LYS A 104 -10.32 10.69 -1.39
C LYS A 104 -9.68 10.97 -2.75
N GLU A 105 -8.39 10.70 -2.84
CA GLU A 105 -7.68 10.73 -4.11
C GLU A 105 -7.70 9.34 -4.74
N ALA A 106 -8.34 9.22 -5.90
CA ALA A 106 -8.20 8.05 -6.74
C ALA A 106 -6.92 8.18 -7.56
N LYS A 107 -5.88 7.44 -7.20
CA LYS A 107 -4.72 7.31 -8.08
C LYS A 107 -5.11 6.45 -9.27
N PRO A 108 -4.83 6.89 -10.52
CA PRO A 108 -5.01 6.02 -11.66
C PRO A 108 -4.09 4.82 -11.49
N CYS A 109 -4.58 3.64 -11.87
CA CYS A 109 -3.73 2.47 -11.97
C CYS A 109 -2.61 2.77 -12.95
N ASP A 110 -1.37 2.54 -12.53
CA ASP A 110 -0.18 2.81 -13.32
C ASP A 110 0.71 1.56 -13.39
N LEU A 111 1.54 1.49 -14.43
CA LEU A 111 2.52 0.44 -14.63
C LEU A 111 3.91 0.99 -14.36
N ARG A 112 4.52 0.54 -13.26
CA ARG A 112 5.92 0.83 -12.99
C ARG A 112 6.79 -0.24 -13.64
N VAL A 113 7.59 0.15 -14.62
CA VAL A 113 8.61 -0.75 -15.18
C VAL A 113 9.64 -1.05 -14.09
N ILE A 114 9.75 -2.32 -13.72
CA ILE A 114 10.72 -2.81 -12.73
C ILE A 114 11.98 -3.35 -13.39
N GLU A 115 11.88 -3.88 -14.61
CA GLU A 115 13.03 -4.49 -15.30
C GLU A 115 12.90 -4.37 -16.82
N LYS A 116 14.03 -4.18 -17.50
CA LYS A 116 14.14 -4.17 -18.97
C LYS A 116 15.40 -4.87 -19.41
N GLY A 117 15.29 -5.72 -20.43
CA GLY A 117 16.43 -6.48 -20.91
C GLY A 117 16.18 -7.17 -22.24
N MET A 118 17.16 -7.97 -22.64
CA MET A 118 17.02 -8.93 -23.73
C MET A 118 17.03 -10.33 -23.15
N GLY A 119 16.04 -11.12 -23.54
CA GLY A 119 15.92 -12.50 -23.11
C GLY A 119 15.85 -13.45 -24.29
N ILE A 120 16.22 -14.70 -24.01
CA ILE A 120 16.07 -15.83 -24.92
C ILE A 120 14.76 -16.52 -24.57
N LYS A 121 13.85 -16.61 -25.55
CA LYS A 121 12.53 -17.21 -25.41
C LYS A 121 12.59 -18.71 -25.75
N TYR A 122 11.94 -19.52 -24.93
CA TYR A 122 11.76 -20.96 -25.10
C TYR A 122 10.28 -21.32 -24.97
N SER A 123 9.77 -22.16 -25.86
CA SER A 123 8.47 -22.79 -25.75
C SER A 123 8.54 -23.82 -24.64
N THR A 124 7.48 -23.88 -23.84
CA THR A 124 7.32 -24.92 -22.83
C THR A 124 6.48 -26.06 -23.41
N GLU A 125 6.26 -27.13 -22.62
CA GLU A 125 5.41 -28.26 -23.05
C GLU A 125 3.96 -27.85 -23.36
N ASN A 126 3.53 -26.69 -22.87
CA ASN A 126 2.23 -26.11 -23.14
C ASN A 126 2.36 -24.92 -24.09
N ASP A 127 1.68 -24.98 -25.24
CA ASP A 127 1.71 -23.95 -26.31
C ASP A 127 1.25 -22.56 -25.85
N THR A 128 0.65 -22.46 -24.66
CA THR A 128 0.16 -21.20 -24.09
C THR A 128 1.13 -20.57 -23.10
N THR A 129 2.23 -21.25 -22.73
CA THR A 129 3.23 -20.75 -21.78
C THR A 129 4.63 -20.71 -22.36
N PHE A 130 5.37 -19.67 -22.03
CA PHE A 130 6.71 -19.44 -22.54
C PHE A 130 7.66 -19.09 -21.41
N ARG A 131 8.89 -19.55 -21.54
CA ARG A 131 9.98 -19.19 -20.65
C ARG A 131 10.87 -18.16 -21.33
N ILE A 132 11.24 -17.10 -20.64
CA ILE A 132 12.22 -16.13 -21.12
C ILE A 132 13.34 -15.97 -20.11
N ARG A 133 14.57 -16.14 -20.58
CA ARG A 133 15.78 -16.04 -19.75
C ARG A 133 16.66 -14.91 -20.22
N ASP A 134 16.99 -13.99 -19.32
CA ASP A 134 18.04 -12.99 -19.54
C ASP A 134 19.36 -13.54 -18.99
N PRO A 135 20.28 -14.00 -19.86
CA PRO A 135 21.54 -14.60 -19.41
C PRO A 135 22.50 -13.58 -18.78
N MET A 136 22.37 -12.30 -19.14
CA MET A 136 23.26 -11.25 -18.62
C MET A 136 22.89 -10.88 -17.19
N LYS A 137 21.59 -10.84 -16.90
CA LYS A 137 21.05 -10.55 -15.57
C LYS A 137 20.77 -11.80 -14.74
N GLN A 138 20.91 -12.99 -15.32
CA GLN A 138 20.57 -14.28 -14.72
C GLN A 138 19.11 -14.34 -14.23
N LEU A 139 18.21 -13.68 -14.96
CA LEU A 139 16.79 -13.66 -14.65
C LEU A 139 16.05 -14.67 -15.52
N ASP A 140 15.02 -15.28 -14.96
CA ASP A 140 14.23 -16.31 -15.63
C ASP A 140 12.76 -16.18 -15.26
N PHE A 141 11.92 -15.99 -16.28
CA PHE A 141 10.49 -15.75 -16.09
C PHE A 141 9.68 -16.71 -16.95
N ILE A 142 8.55 -17.16 -16.41
CA ILE A 142 7.56 -17.94 -17.15
C ILE A 142 6.31 -17.08 -17.27
N TYR A 143 5.79 -16.93 -18.48
CA TYR A 143 4.60 -16.13 -18.73
C TYR A 143 3.59 -16.87 -19.61
N SER A 144 2.31 -16.51 -19.46
CA SER A 144 1.22 -17.05 -20.28
C SER A 144 0.86 -16.09 -21.41
N MET A 145 0.59 -16.62 -22.60
CA MET A 145 0.15 -15.83 -23.76
C MET A 145 -1.27 -15.25 -23.59
N VAL A 146 -1.98 -15.60 -22.51
CA VAL A 146 -3.26 -14.97 -22.19
C VAL A 146 -3.03 -13.48 -21.93
N ASN A 147 -3.67 -12.63 -22.73
CA ASN A 147 -3.61 -11.18 -22.54
C ASN A 147 -4.12 -10.83 -21.15
N SER A 148 -3.32 -10.08 -20.40
CA SER A 148 -3.75 -9.57 -19.10
C SER A 148 -4.31 -8.17 -19.28
N SER A 149 -5.52 -7.94 -18.78
CA SER A 149 -6.10 -6.60 -18.71
C SER A 149 -5.36 -5.83 -17.62
N VAL A 150 -4.52 -4.88 -18.02
CA VAL A 150 -3.84 -4.00 -17.08
C VAL A 150 -4.65 -2.72 -16.91
N CYS A 151 -4.83 -2.30 -15.66
CA CYS A 151 -5.44 -1.01 -15.30
C CYS A 151 -6.83 -0.73 -15.90
N GLY A 152 -7.63 -1.76 -16.19
CA GLY A 152 -8.98 -1.58 -16.77
C GLY A 152 -8.98 -1.01 -18.19
N GLY A 153 -7.80 -0.78 -18.79
CA GLY A 153 -7.63 -0.35 -20.16
C GLY A 153 -7.91 -1.52 -21.10
N GLY A 154 -8.82 -1.32 -22.05
CA GLY A 154 -9.17 -2.31 -23.06
C GLY A 154 -7.92 -2.80 -23.81
N ASN A 155 -7.77 -4.13 -23.86
CA ASN A 155 -6.86 -4.89 -24.72
C ASN A 155 -5.49 -4.23 -24.99
N LEU A 156 -4.64 -4.18 -23.97
CA LEU A 156 -3.21 -4.08 -24.22
C LEU A 156 -2.73 -5.47 -24.65
N THR A 157 -2.79 -5.76 -25.96
CA THR A 157 -2.31 -7.01 -26.59
C THR A 157 -0.80 -7.25 -26.44
N ALA A 158 -0.12 -6.50 -25.57
CA ALA A 158 1.31 -6.49 -25.37
C ALA A 158 1.75 -6.92 -23.97
N TYR A 159 0.82 -7.14 -23.02
CA TYR A 159 1.16 -7.56 -21.65
C TYR A 159 0.62 -8.95 -21.32
N HIS A 160 1.50 -9.76 -20.76
CA HIS A 160 1.26 -11.15 -20.39
C HIS A 160 1.47 -11.34 -18.89
N SER A 161 0.69 -12.22 -18.26
CA SER A 161 0.85 -12.54 -16.83
C SER A 161 2.13 -13.35 -16.60
N VAL A 162 2.91 -12.98 -15.57
CA VAL A 162 4.05 -13.77 -15.11
C VAL A 162 3.55 -14.80 -14.11
N LEU A 163 3.84 -16.08 -14.34
CA LEU A 163 3.40 -17.16 -13.47
C LEU A 163 4.10 -17.09 -12.11
N GLY A 164 3.31 -17.21 -11.04
CA GLY A 164 3.82 -17.16 -9.66
C GLY A 164 4.05 -15.75 -9.11
N MET A 165 3.78 -14.70 -9.88
CA MET A 165 3.88 -13.32 -9.42
C MET A 165 2.53 -12.62 -9.57
N ASP A 166 1.93 -12.21 -8.46
CA ASP A 166 0.73 -11.37 -8.51
C ASP A 166 1.12 -9.95 -8.94
N ARG A 167 0.29 -9.30 -9.75
CA ARG A 167 0.45 -7.91 -10.24
C ARG A 167 1.66 -7.61 -11.13
N VAL A 168 2.47 -8.61 -11.48
CA VAL A 168 3.58 -8.44 -12.41
C VAL A 168 3.17 -8.92 -13.79
N VAL A 169 3.39 -8.05 -14.78
CA VAL A 169 3.17 -8.35 -16.19
C VAL A 169 4.46 -8.18 -16.97
N ILE A 170 4.58 -8.95 -18.05
CA ILE A 170 5.71 -8.87 -18.97
C ILE A 170 5.23 -8.48 -20.36
N ALA A 171 5.92 -7.53 -20.96
CA ALA A 171 5.81 -7.23 -22.38
C ALA A 171 7.00 -7.82 -23.12
N VAL A 172 6.73 -8.65 -24.12
CA VAL A 172 7.75 -9.35 -24.90
C VAL A 172 7.60 -8.98 -26.36
N ARG A 173 8.69 -8.54 -26.99
CA ARG A 173 8.75 -8.24 -28.43
C ARG A 173 9.97 -8.89 -29.03
N GLU A 174 9.82 -9.61 -30.14
CA GLU A 174 10.96 -10.22 -30.82
C GLU A 174 12.01 -9.17 -31.22
N ALA A 175 13.28 -9.52 -31.03
CA ALA A 175 14.39 -8.65 -31.38
C ALA A 175 14.65 -8.72 -32.90
N ALA A 176 15.02 -7.58 -33.50
CA ALA A 176 15.45 -7.53 -34.90
C ALA A 176 16.75 -8.34 -35.10
N LYS A 177 16.92 -8.91 -36.30
CA LYS A 177 18.16 -9.64 -36.67
C LYS A 177 19.37 -8.70 -36.56
N GLY A 178 20.44 -9.15 -35.89
CA GLY A 178 21.71 -8.41 -35.76
C GLY A 178 22.12 -7.97 -34.34
N THR A 179 21.52 -8.52 -33.27
CA THR A 179 22.00 -8.31 -31.89
C THR A 179 22.95 -9.44 -31.46
N ASP A 180 23.96 -9.15 -30.63
CA ASP A 180 24.96 -10.14 -30.17
C ASP A 180 24.33 -11.41 -29.56
N LEU A 181 23.17 -11.26 -28.88
CA LEU A 181 22.41 -12.38 -28.32
C LEU A 181 21.72 -13.26 -29.36
N VAL A 182 21.46 -12.75 -30.57
CA VAL A 182 20.95 -13.55 -31.70
C VAL A 182 22.03 -14.46 -32.24
N GLU A 183 23.30 -14.04 -32.20
CA GLU A 183 24.44 -14.87 -32.61
C GLU A 183 24.79 -15.95 -31.57
N MET A 184 24.62 -15.66 -30.27
CA MET A 184 24.83 -16.62 -29.16
C MET A 184 23.58 -17.46 -28.81
N ARG A 185 22.52 -17.39 -29.62
CA ARG A 185 21.25 -18.07 -29.35
C ARG A 185 21.42 -19.60 -29.40
N PRO A 186 21.01 -20.35 -28.35
CA PRO A 186 20.97 -21.81 -28.37
C PRO A 186 20.06 -22.35 -29.48
N LYS A 187 20.45 -23.47 -30.11
CA LYS A 187 19.67 -24.10 -31.20
C LYS A 187 18.24 -24.48 -30.81
N ASN A 188 17.98 -24.73 -29.54
CA ASN A 188 16.68 -25.10 -28.98
C ASN A 188 15.85 -23.90 -28.48
N ALA A 189 16.34 -22.67 -28.64
CA ALA A 189 15.58 -21.47 -28.32
C ALA A 189 14.70 -21.06 -29.51
N ASP A 190 13.59 -20.37 -29.27
CA ASP A 190 12.61 -19.96 -30.29
C ASP A 190 12.90 -18.57 -30.87
N ALA A 191 13.35 -17.64 -30.03
CA ALA A 191 13.63 -16.27 -30.41
C ALA A 191 14.53 -15.58 -29.38
N VAL A 192 15.18 -14.51 -29.81
CA VAL A 192 15.66 -13.47 -28.90
C VAL A 192 14.59 -12.39 -28.85
N ALA A 193 14.25 -11.92 -27.66
CA ALA A 193 13.21 -10.94 -27.47
C ALA A 193 13.66 -9.83 -26.52
N LYS A 194 13.20 -8.61 -26.78
CA LYS A 194 13.21 -7.53 -25.81
C LYS A 194 12.08 -7.79 -24.81
N MET A 195 12.41 -7.69 -23.54
CA MET A 195 11.44 -7.85 -22.45
C MET A 195 11.40 -6.62 -21.57
N ALA A 196 10.21 -6.30 -21.08
CA ALA A 196 9.99 -5.31 -20.04
C ALA A 196 9.03 -5.90 -19.00
N LEU A 197 9.50 -6.08 -17.76
CA LEU A 197 8.64 -6.41 -16.64
C LEU A 197 8.11 -5.13 -16.02
N SER A 198 6.82 -5.12 -15.76
CA SER A 198 6.14 -4.01 -15.12
C SER A 198 5.30 -4.53 -13.96
N GLU A 199 5.34 -3.80 -12.85
CA GLU A 199 4.51 -4.02 -11.69
C GLU A 199 3.34 -3.04 -11.75
N MET A 200 2.14 -3.55 -11.54
CA MET A 200 0.94 -2.73 -11.46
C MET A 200 0.88 -2.04 -10.10
N THR A 201 1.05 -0.71 -10.11
CA THR A 201 0.87 0.14 -8.94
C THR A 201 -0.57 0.65 -8.94
N ARG A 202 -1.32 0.33 -7.87
CA ARG A 202 -2.65 0.87 -7.60
C ARG A 202 -2.60 1.70 -6.33
#